data_AF-A0A354XXY9-F1
#
_entry.id   AF-A0A354XXY9-F1
#
_cell.length_a   1.000
_cell.length_b   1.000
_cell.length_c   1.000
_cell.angle_alpha   90.00
_cell.angle_beta   90.00
_cell.angle_gamma   90.00
#
_symmetry.space_group_name_H-M   'P 1'
#
loop_
_entity.id
_entity.type
_entity.pdbx_description
1 polymer ?
#
loop_
_entity_poly.entity_id
_entity_poly.type
_entity_poly.pdbx_seq_one_letter_code
_entity_poly.pdbx_strand_id
1 'polypeptide(L)' 'MKLNLKNPLVFFDLETTGINITKDRIVEISLLKVHPNGKEEI' A
#
# COMPACT_ATOMS: atom_id res chain seq x y z
N MET A 1 1.14 -16.72 -2.02
CA MET A 1 1.96 -16.96 -3.25
C MET A 1 3.33 -16.34 -3.03
N LYS A 2 4.42 -16.94 -3.52
CA LYS A 2 5.75 -16.32 -3.45
C LYS A 2 5.87 -15.25 -4.54
N LEU A 3 6.03 -13.99 -4.17
CA LEU A 3 6.21 -12.90 -5.12
C LEU A 3 7.62 -12.99 -5.74
N ASN A 4 7.71 -12.90 -7.07
CA ASN A 4 8.99 -12.84 -7.78
C ASN A 4 9.33 -11.38 -8.09
N LEU A 5 9.84 -10.66 -7.08
CA LEU A 5 10.11 -9.23 -7.20
C LEU A 5 11.57 -8.97 -7.61
N LYS A 6 11.76 -8.02 -8.52
CA LYS A 6 13.09 -7.49 -8.85
C LYS A 6 13.51 -6.35 -7.90
N ASN A 7 12.54 -5.60 -7.40
CA ASN A 7 12.71 -4.46 -6.50
C ASN A 7 11.69 -4.57 -5.35
N PRO A 8 11.88 -3.88 -4.21
CA PRO A 8 10.84 -3.78 -3.19
C PRO A 8 9.53 -3.22 -3.78
N LEU A 9 8.41 -3.78 -3.34
CA LEU A 9 7.07 -3.39 -3.74
C LEU A 9 6.30 -2.92 -2.51
N VAL A 10 5.62 -1.79 -2.59
CA VAL A 10 4.71 -1.31 -1.55
C VAL A 10 3.29 -1.58 -1.99
N PHE A 11 2.56 -2.33 -1.18
CA PHE A 11 1.10 -2.38 -1.19
C PHE A 11 0.62 -1.29 -0.25
N PHE A 12 -0.39 -0.54 -0.67
CA PHE A 12 -1.03 0.44 0.19
C PHE A 12 -2.53 0.40 -0.06
N ASP A 13 -3.27 0.75 0.98
CA ASP A 13 -4.71 0.92 0.92
C ASP A 13 -5.10 2.23 1.61
N LEU A 14 -6.19 2.83 1.14
CA LEU A 14 -6.67 4.12 1.62
C LEU A 14 -8.14 4.01 2.01
N GLU A 15 -8.44 4.49 3.21
CA GLU A 15 -9.82 4.78 3.59
C GLU A 15 -10.07 6.28 3.49
N THR A 16 -11.17 6.64 2.86
CA THR A 16 -11.49 8.03 2.51
C THR A 16 -12.86 8.43 3.03
N THR A 17 -13.09 9.73 3.20
CA THR A 17 -14.41 10.25 3.59
C THR A 17 -15.48 10.04 2.52
N GLY A 18 -15.08 9.75 1.28
CA GLY A 18 -15.93 9.58 0.12
C GLY A 18 -15.10 9.46 -1.17
N ILE A 19 -15.79 9.31 -2.30
CA ILE A 19 -15.14 9.01 -3.59
C ILE A 19 -14.79 10.26 -4.44
N ASN A 20 -15.10 11.47 -3.97
CA ASN A 20 -14.84 12.69 -4.72
C ASN A 20 -13.39 13.14 -4.58
N ILE A 21 -12.60 12.93 -5.64
CA ILE A 21 -11.16 13.25 -5.68
C ILE A 21 -10.81 14.72 -5.38
N THR A 22 -11.74 15.66 -5.53
CA THR A 22 -11.48 17.09 -5.29
C THR A 22 -11.90 17.58 -3.91
N LYS A 23 -12.77 16.83 -3.21
CA LYS A 23 -13.42 17.26 -1.96
C LYS A 23 -13.12 16.36 -0.78
N ASP A 24 -13.10 15.05 -1.02
CA ASP A 24 -12.92 14.07 0.03
C ASP A 24 -11.45 13.96 0.46
N ARG A 25 -11.25 13.45 1.68
CA ARG A 25 -9.93 13.36 2.32
C ARG A 25 -9.60 11.91 2.65
N ILE A 26 -8.31 11.60 2.64
CA ILE A 26 -7.78 10.36 3.21
C ILE A 26 -7.93 10.45 4.74
N VAL A 27 -8.50 9.40 5.33
CA VAL A 27 -8.69 9.26 6.78
C VAL A 27 -7.67 8.28 7.36
N GLU A 28 -7.39 7.20 6.61
CA GLU A 28 -6.42 6.18 6.99
C GLU A 28 -5.56 5.81 5.77
N ILE A 29 -4.31 5.48 6.05
CA ILE A 29 -3.39 4.87 5.09
C ILE A 29 -2.71 3.67 5.76
N SER A 30 -2.74 2.53 5.08
CA SER A 30 -1.95 1.36 5.45
C SER A 30 -0.88 1.12 4.40
N LEU A 31 0.30 0.69 4.83
CA LEU A 31 1.42 0.36 3.95
C LEU A 31 1.99 -0.99 4.35
N LEU A 32 2.32 -1.80 3.34
CA LEU A 32 3.11 -3.01 3.49
C LEU A 32 4.16 -3.04 2.40
N LYS A 33 5.42 -2.97 2.79
CA LYS A 33 6.54 -3.11 1.86
C LYS A 33 7.05 -4.54 1.89
N VAL A 34 7.10 -5.15 0.71
CA VAL A 34 7.65 -6.49 0.50
C VAL A 34 8.95 -6.39 -0.29
N HIS A 35 10.04 -6.90 0.27
CA HIS A 35 11.35 -6.96 -0.37
C HIS A 35 11.47 -8.18 -1.31
N PRO A 36 12.41 -8.19 -2.27
CA PRO A 36 12.67 -9.35 -3.14
C PRO A 36 12.95 -10.67 -2.43
N ASN A 37 13.48 -10.61 -1.21
CA ASN A 37 13.73 -11.78 -0.37
C ASN A 37 12.49 -12.25 0.41
N GLY A 38 11.34 -11.60 0.24
CA GLY A 38 10.10 -11.87 0.96
C GLY A 38 10.01 -11.25 2.35
N LYS A 39 10.98 -10.42 2.78
CA LYS A 39 10.86 -9.67 4.04
C LYS A 39 9.73 -8.65 3.94
N GLU A 40 8.90 -8.59 4.96
CA GLU A 40 7.86 -7.58 5.15
C GLU A 40 8.35 -6.47 6.09
N GLU A 41 8.01 -5.23 5.74
CA GLU A 41 8.25 -3.99 6.50
C GLU A 41 6.91 -3.24 6.55
N ILE A 42 6.38 -3.06 7.76
CA ILE A 42 5.12 -2.36 8.07
C ILE A 42 5.46 -0.91 8.45
#